data_AF-A0A818INY2-F1
#
_entry.id   AF-A0A818INY2-F1
#
_cell.length_a   1.000
_cell.length_b   1.000
_cell.length_c   1.000
_cell.angle_alpha   90.00
_cell.angle_beta   90.00
_cell.angle_gamma   90.00
#
_symmetry.space_group_name_H-M   'P 1'
#
loop_
_entity.id
_entity.type
_entity.pdbx_description
1 polymer ?
#
loop_
_entity_poly.entity_id
_entity_poly.type
_entity_poly.pdbx_seq_one_letter_code
_entity_poly.pdbx_strand_id
1 'polypeptide(L)'
;MNTGFYVTLKRGVSLVIGLQIFTADDMSARDPIIVTLEGSNSTNIDLTYGINWNLIYNGNSGLTNDPGRLTCDQTQLFCNSKQYMSYRFLVTHKRALANSVQYSEVRLLGFNF
;
A
#
# COMPACT_ATOMS: atom_id res chain seq x y z
N MET A 1 -2.89 -11.77 -8.46
CA MET A 1 -3.08 -11.52 -7.01
C MET A 1 -3.41 -10.04 -6.88
N ASN A 2 -4.44 -9.67 -6.11
CA ASN A 2 -4.87 -8.29 -5.86
C ASN A 2 -5.42 -8.27 -4.43
N THR A 3 -4.53 -8.44 -3.46
CA THR A 3 -4.90 -8.62 -2.05
C THR A 3 -4.34 -7.48 -1.22
N GLY A 4 -5.04 -7.11 -0.16
CA GLY A 4 -4.62 -6.05 0.72
C GLY A 4 -5.79 -5.54 1.53
N PHE A 5 -5.83 -4.23 1.72
CA PHE A 5 -6.82 -3.59 2.57
C PHE A 5 -7.10 -2.18 2.06
N TYR A 6 -8.17 -1.59 2.57
CA TYR A 6 -8.34 -0.15 2.51
C TYR A 6 -8.53 0.41 3.91
N VAL A 7 -8.21 1.69 4.06
CA VAL A 7 -8.40 2.44 5.30
C VAL A 7 -9.10 3.75 4.99
N THR A 8 -10.05 4.13 5.84
CA THR A 8 -10.71 5.44 5.82
C THR A 8 -10.18 6.28 6.97
N LEU A 9 -9.65 7.44 6.65
CA LEU A 9 -9.01 8.33 7.61
C LEU A 9 -10.08 9.05 8.45
N LYS A 10 -9.96 8.97 9.77
CA LYS A 10 -10.89 9.66 10.69
C LYS A 10 -10.60 11.16 10.87
N ARG A 11 -9.43 11.63 10.43
CA ARG A 11 -8.97 13.01 10.63
C ARG A 11 -9.25 13.93 9.44
N GLY A 12 -10.03 13.48 8.45
CA GLY A 12 -10.29 14.22 7.22
C GLY A 12 -9.47 13.69 6.04
N VAL A 13 -9.44 14.48 4.97
CA VAL A 13 -8.68 14.14 3.75
C VAL A 13 -7.18 14.39 3.96
N SER A 14 -6.35 13.55 3.37
CA SER A 14 -4.89 13.70 3.39
C SER A 14 -4.35 13.73 1.97
N LEU A 15 -3.17 14.29 1.78
CA LEU A 15 -2.37 14.14 0.57
C LEU A 15 -1.25 13.13 0.82
N VAL A 16 -1.51 11.84 0.58
CA VAL A 16 -0.47 10.81 0.64
C VAL A 16 0.47 10.92 -0.56
N ILE A 17 1.77 11.00 -0.29
CA ILE A 17 2.86 11.18 -1.26
C ILE A 17 3.96 10.12 -1.13
N GLY A 18 3.82 9.18 -0.19
CA GLY A 18 4.80 8.13 0.01
C GLY A 18 4.26 6.90 0.70
N LEU A 19 5.01 5.82 0.54
CA LEU A 19 4.71 4.49 1.05
C LEU A 19 6.00 3.84 1.56
N GLN A 20 5.94 3.18 2.71
CA GLN A 20 7.01 2.31 3.21
C GLN A 20 6.39 1.00 3.73
N ILE A 21 7.03 -0.12 3.42
CA ILE A 21 6.54 -1.45 3.79
C ILE A 21 7.61 -2.20 4.58
N PHE A 22 7.19 -2.91 5.61
CA PHE A 22 8.04 -3.73 6.46
C PHE A 22 7.79 -5.22 6.18
N THR A 23 8.86 -5.99 6.04
CA THR A 23 8.79 -7.45 5.94
C THR A 23 8.20 -8.05 7.22
N ALA A 24 7.56 -9.21 7.09
CA ALA A 24 7.12 -9.97 8.25
C ALA A 24 8.30 -10.77 8.87
N ASP A 25 8.00 -11.68 9.78
CA ASP A 25 8.95 -12.50 10.55
C ASP A 25 9.33 -13.84 9.89
N ASP A 26 8.63 -14.27 8.85
CA ASP A 26 8.71 -15.66 8.37
C ASP A 26 9.63 -15.85 7.13
N MET A 27 9.18 -15.53 5.90
CA MET A 27 9.83 -15.95 4.65
C MET A 27 9.75 -14.91 3.52
N SER A 28 10.89 -14.57 2.90
CA SER A 28 10.98 -13.49 1.92
C SER A 28 10.30 -13.79 0.59
N ALA A 29 10.05 -15.05 0.26
CA ALA A 29 9.26 -15.42 -0.92
C ALA A 29 7.86 -14.79 -0.93
N ARG A 30 7.32 -14.45 0.26
CA ARG A 30 6.01 -13.84 0.46
C ARG A 30 6.03 -12.30 0.54
N ASP A 31 7.20 -11.68 0.44
CA ASP A 31 7.29 -10.21 0.51
C ASP A 31 6.55 -9.58 -0.67
N PRO A 32 5.81 -8.48 -0.44
CA PRO A 32 5.21 -7.71 -1.53
C PRO A 32 6.32 -6.97 -2.30
N ILE A 33 6.37 -7.13 -3.62
CA ILE A 33 7.39 -6.47 -4.47
C ILE A 33 6.77 -5.42 -5.38
N ILE A 34 5.54 -5.65 -5.86
CA ILE A 34 4.80 -4.66 -6.65
C ILE A 34 3.45 -4.44 -5.97
N VAL A 35 3.12 -3.17 -5.82
CA VAL A 35 1.95 -2.70 -5.08
C VAL A 35 1.25 -1.58 -5.83
N THR A 36 -0.05 -1.43 -5.57
CA THR A 36 -0.77 -0.22 -5.92
C THR A 36 -1.22 0.51 -4.66
N LEU A 37 -1.23 1.84 -4.76
CA LEU A 37 -1.93 2.71 -3.85
C LEU A 37 -2.97 3.48 -4.64
N GLU A 38 -4.20 3.46 -4.16
CA GLU A 38 -5.34 4.14 -4.77
C GLU A 38 -6.07 4.99 -3.74
N GLY A 39 -6.74 6.04 -4.21
CA GLY A 39 -7.51 6.97 -3.38
C GLY A 39 -8.98 7.05 -3.78
N SER A 40 -9.85 7.23 -2.79
CA SER A 40 -11.27 7.48 -3.01
C SER A 40 -11.88 8.42 -1.96
N ASN A 41 -12.88 9.19 -2.40
CA ASN A 41 -13.75 10.01 -1.56
C ASN A 41 -15.22 9.52 -1.63
N SER A 42 -15.42 8.29 -2.11
CA SER A 42 -16.75 7.69 -2.28
C SER A 42 -17.35 7.18 -0.97
N THR A 43 -18.62 6.79 -1.04
CA THR A 43 -19.36 6.23 0.09
C THR A 43 -18.83 4.87 0.53
N ASN A 44 -19.06 4.48 1.79
CA ASN A 44 -18.60 3.19 2.33
C ASN A 44 -19.04 1.96 1.52
N ILE A 45 -20.21 2.04 0.87
CA ILE A 45 -20.71 0.92 0.06
C ILE A 45 -19.86 0.75 -1.20
N ASP A 46 -19.53 1.84 -1.90
CA ASP A 46 -18.64 1.81 -3.07
C ASP A 46 -17.24 1.30 -2.71
N LEU A 47 -16.70 1.76 -1.58
CA LEU A 47 -15.39 1.33 -1.09
C LEU A 47 -15.38 -0.19 -0.85
N THR A 48 -16.44 -0.72 -0.24
CA THR A 48 -16.60 -2.15 0.07
C THR A 48 -16.78 -3.01 -1.18
N TYR A 49 -17.50 -2.51 -2.20
CA TYR A 49 -17.57 -3.16 -3.51
C TYR A 49 -16.31 -2.97 -4.36
N GLY A 50 -15.32 -2.22 -3.86
CA GLY A 50 -14.05 -2.02 -4.55
C GLY A 50 -14.14 -1.15 -5.79
N ILE A 51 -15.16 -0.30 -5.91
CA ILE A 51 -15.38 0.62 -7.04
C ILE A 51 -15.02 2.07 -6.66
N ASN A 52 -14.88 2.94 -7.67
CA ASN A 52 -14.55 4.37 -7.51
C ASN A 52 -13.18 4.65 -6.85
N TRP A 53 -12.17 3.82 -7.16
CA TRP A 53 -10.78 4.02 -6.76
C TRP A 53 -9.97 4.68 -7.87
N ASN A 54 -9.18 5.69 -7.52
CA ASN A 54 -8.28 6.37 -8.44
C ASN A 54 -6.85 5.96 -8.16
N LEU A 55 -6.13 5.51 -9.18
CA LEU A 55 -4.72 5.12 -9.03
C LEU A 55 -3.85 6.32 -8.66
N ILE A 56 -3.08 6.18 -7.59
CA ILE A 56 -2.08 7.15 -7.12
C ILE A 56 -0.68 6.64 -7.45
N TYR A 57 -0.43 5.36 -7.17
CA TYR A 57 0.87 4.73 -7.36
C TYR A 57 0.69 3.29 -7.85
N ASN A 58 1.52 2.87 -8.81
CA ASN A 58 1.68 1.48 -9.24
C ASN A 58 3.15 1.23 -9.49
N GLY A 59 3.79 0.45 -8.63
CA GLY A 59 5.22 0.25 -8.73
C GLY A 59 5.79 -0.59 -7.61
N ASN A 60 7.11 -0.46 -7.46
CA ASN A 60 7.90 -1.17 -6.47
C ASN A 60 7.38 -0.89 -5.04
N SER A 61 7.42 -1.89 -4.17
CA SER A 61 7.16 -1.71 -2.73
C SER A 61 8.32 -1.05 -1.98
N GLY A 62 9.51 -1.02 -2.59
CA GLY A 62 10.78 -0.73 -1.93
C GLY A 62 11.49 -1.98 -1.43
N LEU A 63 10.89 -3.17 -1.52
CA LEU A 63 11.46 -4.44 -1.08
C LEU A 63 12.06 -5.26 -2.23
N THR A 64 12.57 -4.63 -3.30
CA THR A 64 13.15 -5.38 -4.44
C THR A 64 14.28 -6.30 -4.00
N ASN A 65 15.11 -5.84 -3.07
CA ASN A 65 16.05 -6.69 -2.34
C ASN A 65 15.39 -7.20 -1.05
N ASP A 66 15.82 -8.33 -0.52
CA ASP A 66 15.37 -8.82 0.79
C ASP A 66 16.15 -8.09 1.89
N PRO A 67 15.54 -7.18 2.66
CA PRO A 67 16.25 -6.47 3.73
C PRO A 67 16.41 -7.29 5.01
N GLY A 68 15.86 -8.52 5.05
CA GLY A 68 15.71 -9.32 6.25
C GLY A 68 14.26 -9.35 6.74
N ARG A 69 14.07 -9.63 8.03
CA ARG A 69 12.74 -9.78 8.65
C ARG A 69 12.47 -8.64 9.63
N LEU A 70 11.19 -8.31 9.78
CA LEU A 70 10.72 -7.23 10.67
C LEU A 70 11.42 -5.88 10.41
N THR A 71 11.74 -5.61 9.14
CA THR A 71 12.48 -4.43 8.73
C THR A 71 11.98 -3.92 7.38
N CYS A 72 12.36 -2.70 7.02
CA CYS A 72 12.06 -2.10 5.73
C CYS A 72 13.36 -1.83 4.97
N ASP A 73 13.22 -1.57 3.68
CA ASP A 73 14.28 -0.98 2.87
C ASP A 73 13.83 0.44 2.43
N GLN A 74 13.66 0.66 1.12
CA GLN A 74 13.45 1.99 0.57
C GLN A 74 12.01 2.49 0.75
N THR A 75 11.87 3.73 1.21
CA THR A 75 10.59 4.46 1.12
C THR A 75 10.35 4.87 -0.33
N GLN A 76 9.15 4.60 -0.82
CA GLN A 76 8.71 4.97 -2.16
C GLN A 76 7.98 6.32 -2.10
N LEU A 77 8.56 7.33 -2.74
CA LEU A 77 7.94 8.65 -2.90
C LEU A 77 7.33 8.76 -4.29
N PHE A 78 6.18 9.43 -4.39
CA PHE A 78 5.46 9.61 -5.65
C PHE A 78 4.70 10.93 -5.68
N CYS A 79 4.45 11.42 -6.89
CA CYS A 79 3.65 12.61 -7.11
C CYS A 79 2.16 12.28 -6.99
N ASN A 80 1.50 12.81 -5.97
CA ASN A 80 0.05 12.82 -5.85
C ASN A 80 -0.44 14.28 -5.82
N SER A 81 -1.46 14.58 -6.62
CA SER A 81 -2.06 15.92 -6.69
C SER A 81 -3.48 15.98 -6.14
N LYS A 82 -4.01 14.88 -5.60
CA LYS A 82 -5.38 14.79 -5.07
C LYS A 82 -5.40 14.25 -3.66
N GLN A 83 -6.19 14.91 -2.82
CA GLN A 83 -6.44 14.48 -1.45
C GLN A 83 -7.59 13.47 -1.40
N TYR A 84 -7.42 12.46 -0.57
CA TYR A 84 -8.43 11.41 -0.38
C TYR A 84 -8.69 11.14 1.10
N MET A 85 -9.94 10.76 1.39
CA MET A 85 -10.36 10.30 2.71
C MET A 85 -10.09 8.82 2.90
N SER A 86 -10.14 8.03 1.82
CA SER A 86 -9.87 6.60 1.86
C SER A 86 -8.73 6.21 0.93
N TYR A 87 -7.90 5.28 1.39
CA TYR A 87 -6.76 4.74 0.65
C TYR A 87 -6.85 3.22 0.58
N ARG A 88 -6.66 2.65 -0.61
CA ARG A 88 -6.59 1.20 -0.83
C ARG A 88 -5.17 0.82 -1.22
N PHE A 89 -4.62 -0.12 -0.47
CA PHE A 89 -3.31 -0.71 -0.71
C PHE A 89 -3.52 -2.13 -1.21
N LEU A 90 -2.97 -2.46 -2.39
CA LEU A 90 -3.02 -3.80 -2.94
C LEU A 90 -1.61 -4.28 -3.28
N VAL A 91 -1.33 -5.54 -2.94
CA VAL A 91 -0.18 -6.27 -3.41
C VAL A 91 -0.56 -6.99 -4.70
N THR A 92 0.13 -6.63 -5.79
CA THR A 92 -0.09 -7.22 -7.10
C THR A 92 0.92 -8.34 -7.40
N HIS A 93 2.15 -8.20 -6.90
CA HIS A 93 3.20 -9.21 -7.04
C HIS A 93 4.00 -9.40 -5.75
N LYS A 94 4.45 -10.63 -5.54
CA LYS A 94 5.34 -11.04 -4.46
C LYS A 94 6.65 -11.60 -5.01
N ARG A 95 7.66 -11.71 -4.15
CA ARG A 95 9.05 -12.02 -4.53
C ARG A 95 9.20 -13.33 -5.28
N ALA A 96 8.59 -14.40 -4.78
CA ALA A 96 8.76 -15.73 -5.35
C ALA A 96 7.51 -16.58 -5.18
N LEU A 97 7.59 -17.82 -5.64
CA LEU A 97 6.49 -18.78 -5.53
C LEU A 97 6.24 -19.13 -4.06
N ALA A 98 5.08 -18.72 -3.57
CA ALA A 98 4.60 -18.98 -2.21
C ALA A 98 3.07 -19.01 -2.20
N ASN A 99 2.47 -19.59 -1.17
CA ASN A 99 1.02 -19.71 -1.03
C ASN A 99 0.33 -18.44 -0.51
N SER A 100 1.07 -17.46 0.01
CA SER A 100 0.51 -16.23 0.59
C SER A 100 1.38 -15.00 0.32
N VAL A 101 1.03 -13.88 0.95
CA VAL A 101 1.79 -12.63 1.05
C VAL A 101 1.86 -12.27 2.52
N GLN A 102 2.96 -11.64 2.95
CA GLN A 102 3.08 -11.14 4.30
C GLN A 102 3.89 -9.85 4.38
N TYR A 103 3.50 -9.02 5.33
CA TYR A 103 4.15 -7.77 5.70
C TYR A 103 3.65 -7.43 7.11
N SER A 104 4.54 -6.86 7.93
CA SER A 104 4.20 -6.52 9.33
C SER A 104 3.57 -5.13 9.42
N GLU A 105 3.99 -4.21 8.55
CA GLU A 105 3.55 -2.82 8.59
C GLU A 105 3.51 -2.21 7.18
N VAL A 106 2.55 -1.31 6.98
CA VAL A 106 2.46 -0.41 5.83
C VAL A 106 2.30 1.01 6.36
N ARG A 107 3.22 1.91 5.99
CA ARG A 107 3.18 3.33 6.35
C ARG A 107 2.81 4.16 5.14
N LEU A 108 1.76 4.97 5.29
CA LEU A 108 1.38 6.00 4.32
C LEU A 108 1.92 7.35 4.81
N LEU A 109 2.72 8.01 3.98
CA LEU A 109 3.35 9.29 4.30
C LEU A 109 2.64 10.40 3.54
N GLY A 110 2.28 11.48 4.24
CA GLY A 110 1.51 12.56 3.63
C GLY A 110 1.29 13.76 4.52
N PHE A 111 0.55 14.73 3.98
CA PHE A 111 0.16 15.95 4.67
C PHE A 111 -1.34 15.94 4.97
N ASN A 112 -1.71 16.49 6.12
CA ASN A 112 -3.10 16.81 6.47
C ASN A 112 -3.28 18.32 6.35
N PHE A 113 -4.48 18.75 5.96
CA PHE A 113 -4.84 20.16 5.84
C PHE A 113 -6.09 20.43 6.67
#